data_AF-A0A818SP12-F1
#
_entry.id   AF-A0A818SP12-F1
#
_cell.length_a   1.000
_cell.length_b   1.000
_cell.length_c   1.000
_cell.angle_alpha   90.00
_cell.angle_beta   90.00
_cell.angle_gamma   90.00
#
_symmetry.space_group_name_H-M   'P 1'
#
loop_
_entity.id
_entity.type
_entity.pdbx_description
1 polymer ?
#
loop_
_entity_poly.entity_id
_entity_poly.type
_entity_poly.pdbx_seq_one_letter_code
_entity_poly.pdbx_strand_id
1 'polypeptide(L)'
;MEKYLFYENKIDSLLIDIVRFIISPIHRFTQVKSLILCGSTLMSLDVLKTIMDFNQIEKFDFFLIESLSTHELNILIKHCPRLNFLIMDYNSLFVRLSQIHTLRLDVDFLSLSIDNFWHTAQNVKTLEISINSKDMMLDIVDQFDDIDNFLFSCDEFSEDEYLEVFIDKLHFH
;
A
#
# COMPACT_ATOMS: atom_id res chain seq x y z
N MET A 1 19.24 -13.10 30.06
CA MET A 1 19.00 -13.76 28.76
C MET A 1 17.50 -13.72 28.54
N GLU A 2 17.00 -12.68 27.86
CA GLU A 2 15.58 -12.55 27.56
C GLU A 2 15.21 -13.63 26.55
N LYS A 3 14.22 -14.47 26.88
CA LYS A 3 13.71 -15.50 25.97
C LYS A 3 12.67 -14.86 25.07
N TYR A 4 13.02 -14.63 23.81
CA TYR A 4 12.04 -14.29 22.78
C TYR A 4 11.22 -15.55 22.44
N LEU A 5 9.89 -15.43 22.49
CA LEU A 5 8.94 -16.35 21.86
C LEU A 5 8.82 -15.95 20.39
N PHE A 6 9.29 -16.82 19.50
CA PHE A 6 9.13 -16.66 18.08
C PHE A 6 7.79 -17.25 17.65
N TYR A 7 6.98 -16.46 16.96
CA TYR A 7 5.84 -17.02 16.22
C TYR A 7 6.38 -17.63 14.93
N GLU A 8 6.62 -18.94 14.97
CA GLU A 8 7.10 -19.73 13.82
C GLU A 8 5.97 -20.08 12.84
N ASN A 9 4.71 -19.86 13.21
CA ASN A 9 3.59 -20.07 12.31
C ASN A 9 3.49 -18.91 11.31
N LYS A 10 3.20 -19.26 10.06
CA LYS A 10 2.92 -18.30 9.01
C LYS A 10 1.68 -17.48 9.37
N ILE A 11 1.83 -16.16 9.30
CA ILE A 11 0.76 -15.18 9.45
C ILE A 11 0.60 -14.50 8.10
N ASP A 12 -0.55 -14.71 7.46
CA ASP A 12 -0.80 -14.10 6.16
C ASP A 12 -0.94 -12.58 6.29
N SER A 13 -1.69 -12.12 7.29
CA SER A 13 -1.88 -10.70 7.61
C SER A 13 -1.77 -10.43 9.11
N LEU A 14 -0.92 -9.49 9.48
CA LEU A 14 -0.78 -9.00 10.85
C LEU A 14 -1.20 -7.54 10.92
N LEU A 15 -2.16 -7.23 11.80
CA LEU A 15 -2.55 -5.87 12.13
C LEU A 15 -1.87 -5.44 13.44
N ILE A 16 -1.19 -4.30 13.41
CA ILE A 16 -0.56 -3.69 14.59
C ILE A 16 -1.18 -2.32 14.84
N ASP A 17 -1.87 -2.21 15.97
CA ASP A 17 -2.32 -0.93 16.54
C ASP A 17 -1.18 -0.30 17.34
N ILE A 18 -0.59 0.76 16.79
CA ILE A 18 0.55 1.47 17.38
C ILE A 18 0.16 2.38 18.54
N VAL A 19 -1.14 2.71 18.72
CA VAL A 19 -1.64 3.53 19.83
C VAL A 19 -1.77 2.69 21.10
N ARG A 20 -2.20 1.43 20.96
CA ARG A 20 -2.45 0.52 22.09
C ARG A 20 -1.35 -0.50 22.29
N PHE A 21 -0.20 -0.32 21.64
CA PHE A 21 0.85 -1.30 21.65
C PHE A 21 1.52 -1.41 23.03
N ILE A 22 1.15 -2.44 23.78
CA ILE A 22 1.92 -2.87 24.95
C ILE A 22 3.07 -3.70 24.40
N ILE A 23 4.27 -3.12 24.38
CA ILE A 23 5.51 -3.85 24.08
C ILE A 23 5.70 -4.88 25.20
N SER A 24 5.20 -6.09 25.00
CA SER A 24 5.78 -7.24 25.69
C SER A 24 7.02 -7.63 24.87
N PRO A 25 8.25 -7.45 25.39
CA PRO A 25 9.52 -7.71 24.66
C PRO A 25 9.72 -9.19 24.26
N ILE A 26 8.69 -10.02 24.46
CA ILE A 26 8.75 -11.46 24.33
C ILE A 26 8.39 -11.90 22.90
N HIS A 27 7.60 -11.16 22.12
CA HIS A 27 7.08 -11.68 20.85
C HIS A 27 7.79 -11.11 19.63
N ARG A 28 8.35 -12.00 18.80
CA ARG A 28 8.88 -11.65 17.47
C ARG A 28 8.14 -12.41 16.37
N PHE A 29 7.59 -11.68 15.42
CA PHE A 29 6.90 -12.20 14.25
C PHE A 29 7.89 -12.34 13.08
N THR A 30 8.21 -13.58 12.69
CA THR A 30 9.22 -13.87 11.67
C THR A 30 8.65 -14.37 10.35
N GLN A 31 7.35 -14.71 10.31
CA GLN A 31 6.68 -15.23 9.11
C GLN A 31 5.42 -14.44 8.78
N VAL A 32 5.53 -13.12 8.65
CA VAL A 32 4.44 -12.23 8.24
C VAL A 32 4.62 -11.87 6.78
N LYS A 33 3.57 -12.00 5.96
CA LYS A 33 3.57 -11.57 4.55
C LYS A 33 2.97 -10.18 4.35
N SER A 34 1.83 -9.93 4.98
CA SER A 34 1.14 -8.64 4.94
C SER A 34 1.17 -7.99 6.30
N LEU A 35 1.65 -6.75 6.38
CA LEU A 35 1.58 -5.94 7.59
C LEU A 35 0.64 -4.76 7.37
N ILE A 36 -0.32 -4.63 8.28
CA ILE A 36 -1.25 -3.52 8.37
C ILE A 36 -0.88 -2.74 9.63
N LEU A 37 -0.55 -1.47 9.47
CA LEU A 37 -0.26 -0.58 10.59
C LEU A 37 -1.42 0.39 10.75
N CYS A 38 -1.91 0.55 11.98
CA CYS A 38 -2.97 1.51 12.29
C CYS A 38 -2.64 2.36 13.51
N GLY A 39 -3.09 3.61 13.50
CA GLY A 39 -2.96 4.56 14.61
C GLY A 39 -2.55 5.97 14.17
N SER A 40 -2.23 6.85 15.12
CA SER A 40 -2.02 8.26 14.81
C SER A 40 -0.66 8.55 14.15
N THR A 41 0.43 7.98 14.66
CA THR A 41 1.78 8.18 14.13
C THR A 41 2.59 6.89 14.12
N LEU A 42 3.47 6.74 13.14
CA LEU A 42 4.33 5.57 13.04
C LEU A 42 5.26 5.44 14.26
N MET A 43 5.37 4.22 14.79
CA MET A 43 6.39 3.89 15.78
C MET A 43 7.79 3.91 15.16
N SER A 44 8.83 4.20 15.96
CA SER A 44 10.20 4.18 15.43
C SER A 44 10.55 2.81 14.83
N LEU A 45 11.28 2.85 13.71
CA LEU A 45 11.69 1.65 13.00
C LEU A 45 12.45 0.67 13.90
N ASP A 46 13.26 1.18 14.83
CA ASP A 46 14.03 0.35 15.75
C ASP A 46 13.12 -0.52 16.62
N VAL A 47 12.00 0.02 17.10
CA VAL A 47 11.03 -0.77 17.88
C VAL A 47 10.32 -1.77 16.98
N LEU A 48 9.89 -1.39 15.77
CA LEU A 48 9.27 -2.32 14.83
C LEU A 48 10.20 -3.50 14.48
N LYS A 49 11.50 -3.24 14.32
CA LYS A 49 12.52 -4.28 14.07
C LYS A 49 12.74 -5.22 15.26
N THR A 50 12.41 -4.81 16.49
CA THR A 50 12.48 -5.71 17.66
C THR A 50 11.37 -6.77 17.62
N ILE A 51 10.20 -6.43 17.07
CA ILE A 51 9.02 -7.28 17.05
C ILE A 51 8.79 -7.98 15.71
N MET A 52 9.46 -7.57 14.62
CA MET A 52 9.18 -8.09 13.28
C MET A 52 10.43 -8.31 12.41
N ASP A 53 10.40 -9.34 11.58
CA ASP A 53 11.31 -9.49 10.44
C ASP A 53 10.69 -8.92 9.16
N PHE A 54 11.18 -7.75 8.75
CA PHE A 54 10.73 -7.06 7.53
C PHE A 54 11.12 -7.77 6.23
N ASN A 55 12.05 -8.73 6.26
CA ASN A 55 12.52 -9.42 5.04
C ASN A 55 11.45 -10.33 4.40
N GLN A 56 10.40 -10.68 5.14
CA GLN A 56 9.30 -11.52 4.63
C GLN A 56 8.09 -10.71 4.17
N ILE A 57 8.08 -9.40 4.42
CA ILE A 57 6.94 -8.55 4.09
C ILE A 57 6.88 -8.32 2.59
N GLU A 58 5.78 -8.77 2.00
CA GLU A 58 5.44 -8.63 0.58
C GLU A 58 4.39 -7.54 0.39
N LYS A 59 3.54 -7.28 1.41
CA LYS A 59 2.47 -6.30 1.38
C LYS A 59 2.50 -5.37 2.60
N PHE A 60 2.35 -4.07 2.34
CA PHE A 60 2.08 -3.07 3.37
C PHE A 60 0.78 -2.35 3.17
N ASP A 61 0.13 -2.07 4.29
CA ASP A 61 -1.05 -1.22 4.38
C ASP A 61 -0.83 -0.12 5.42
N PHE A 62 -0.80 1.11 4.93
CA PHE A 62 -0.68 2.34 5.71
C PHE A 62 -1.97 3.14 5.76
N PHE A 63 -3.07 2.63 5.18
CA PHE A 63 -4.31 3.37 5.06
C PHE A 63 -4.89 3.81 6.42
N LEU A 64 -4.61 3.02 7.47
CA LEU A 64 -5.10 3.29 8.82
C LEU A 64 -4.13 4.12 9.68
N ILE A 65 -3.07 4.70 9.10
CA ILE A 65 -2.19 5.65 9.81
C ILE A 65 -2.64 7.09 9.51
N GLU A 66 -2.98 7.85 10.55
CA GLU A 66 -3.48 9.23 10.41
C GLU A 66 -2.39 10.21 9.95
N SER A 67 -1.15 10.02 10.39
CA SER A 67 -0.02 10.87 10.06
C SER A 67 1.23 10.04 9.79
N LEU A 68 1.61 9.97 8.52
CA LEU A 68 2.83 9.33 8.04
C LEU A 68 3.61 10.30 7.17
N SER A 69 4.83 10.63 7.57
CA SER A 69 5.69 11.47 6.73
C SER A 69 6.26 10.66 5.56
N THR A 70 6.51 11.32 4.43
CA THR A 70 7.23 10.76 3.28
C THR A 70 8.58 10.14 3.69
N HIS A 71 9.26 10.71 4.70
CA HIS A 71 10.53 10.20 5.20
C HIS A 71 10.37 8.85 5.90
N GLU A 72 9.37 8.72 6.77
CA GLU A 72 9.07 7.47 7.48
C GLU A 72 8.67 6.35 6.52
N LEU A 73 7.82 6.66 5.53
CA LEU A 73 7.42 5.72 4.49
C LEU A 73 8.62 5.23 3.67
N ASN A 74 9.49 6.15 3.21
CA ASN A 74 10.73 5.80 2.50
C ASN A 74 11.62 4.86 3.32
N ILE A 75 11.77 5.15 4.62
CA ILE A 75 12.57 4.32 5.52
C ILE A 75 11.97 2.92 5.63
N LEU A 76 10.66 2.78 5.83
CA LEU A 76 10.01 1.48 5.95
C LEU A 76 10.13 0.65 4.67
N ILE A 77 9.82 1.25 3.52
CA ILE A 77 9.91 0.58 2.21
C ILE A 77 11.34 0.05 1.98
N LYS A 78 12.36 0.84 2.29
CA LYS A 78 13.76 0.45 2.16
C LYS A 78 14.13 -0.79 3.01
N HIS A 79 13.45 -1.01 4.13
CA HIS A 79 13.70 -2.16 5.00
C HIS A 79 12.91 -3.41 4.62
N CYS A 80 12.07 -3.34 3.59
CA CYS A 80 11.22 -4.45 3.14
C CYS A 80 11.61 -4.85 1.72
N PRO A 81 12.68 -5.63 1.55
CA PRO A 81 13.24 -5.93 0.23
C PRO A 81 12.34 -6.80 -0.66
N ARG A 82 11.29 -7.40 -0.10
CA ARG A 82 10.29 -8.20 -0.84
C ARG A 82 8.98 -7.48 -1.07
N LEU A 83 8.86 -6.24 -0.59
CA LEU A 83 7.65 -5.46 -0.69
C LEU A 83 7.34 -5.21 -2.16
N ASN A 84 6.20 -5.72 -2.61
CA ASN A 84 5.71 -5.57 -3.96
C ASN A 84 4.28 -5.02 -4.01
N PHE A 85 3.55 -5.04 -2.89
CA PHE A 85 2.21 -4.51 -2.76
C PHE A 85 2.19 -3.39 -1.72
N LEU A 86 1.65 -2.23 -2.09
CA LEU A 86 1.47 -1.10 -1.18
C LEU A 86 0.02 -0.59 -1.19
N ILE A 87 -0.57 -0.38 -0.01
CA ILE A 87 -1.83 0.35 0.19
C ILE A 87 -1.51 1.63 0.95
N MET A 88 -1.91 2.78 0.41
CA MET A 88 -1.68 4.09 1.01
C MET A 88 -2.69 5.12 0.51
N ASP A 89 -2.85 6.22 1.27
CA ASP A 89 -3.49 7.43 0.77
C ASP A 89 -2.58 8.10 -0.30
N TYR A 90 -3.21 8.58 -1.36
CA TYR A 90 -2.62 9.43 -2.40
C TYR A 90 -1.76 10.58 -1.87
N ASN A 91 -2.13 11.21 -0.75
CA ASN A 91 -1.40 12.35 -0.19
C ASN A 91 0.07 12.07 0.18
N SER A 92 0.47 10.79 0.22
CA SER A 92 1.80 10.33 0.61
C SER A 92 2.76 10.06 -0.57
N LEU A 93 2.41 10.42 -1.81
CA LEU A 93 3.04 9.96 -3.06
C LEU A 93 4.43 10.52 -3.44
N PHE A 94 5.14 11.17 -2.52
CA PHE A 94 6.50 11.67 -2.77
C PHE A 94 7.60 10.63 -2.50
N VAL A 95 7.25 9.34 -2.56
CA VAL A 95 8.14 8.20 -2.28
C VAL A 95 8.40 7.42 -3.55
N ARG A 96 9.67 7.08 -3.82
CA ARG A 96 10.02 6.24 -4.97
C ARG A 96 9.59 4.79 -4.73
N LEU A 97 8.72 4.27 -5.59
CA LEU A 97 8.11 2.95 -5.49
C LEU A 97 8.79 1.91 -6.40
N SER A 98 10.13 1.94 -6.49
CA SER A 98 10.88 1.14 -7.48
C SER A 98 10.81 -0.38 -7.33
N GLN A 99 10.25 -0.91 -6.26
CA GLN A 99 10.06 -2.35 -6.05
C GLN A 99 8.58 -2.76 -6.00
N ILE A 100 7.68 -1.77 -6.03
CA ILE A 100 6.24 -1.98 -5.94
C ILE A 100 5.71 -2.30 -7.33
N HIS A 101 4.99 -3.42 -7.43
CA HIS A 101 4.32 -3.87 -8.64
C HIS A 101 2.81 -3.68 -8.55
N THR A 102 2.25 -3.73 -7.34
CA THR A 102 0.84 -3.48 -7.08
C THR A 102 0.69 -2.32 -6.12
N LEU A 103 -0.05 -1.29 -6.52
CA LEU A 103 -0.31 -0.12 -5.72
C LEU A 103 -1.82 0.05 -5.58
N ARG A 104 -2.30 0.17 -4.35
CA ARG A 104 -3.66 0.59 -4.05
C ARG A 104 -3.66 1.99 -3.48
N LEU A 105 -4.44 2.86 -4.10
CA LEU A 105 -4.64 4.24 -3.67
C LEU A 105 -6.10 4.42 -3.30
N ASP A 106 -6.31 5.04 -2.15
CA ASP A 106 -7.58 5.71 -1.89
C ASP A 106 -7.45 7.16 -2.33
N VAL A 107 -8.36 7.60 -3.19
CA VAL A 107 -8.28 8.89 -3.85
C VAL A 107 -9.61 9.60 -3.64
N ASP A 108 -9.66 10.45 -2.62
CA ASP A 108 -10.82 11.33 -2.43
C ASP A 108 -10.86 12.44 -3.51
N PHE A 109 -9.70 12.95 -3.95
CA PHE A 109 -9.58 14.00 -4.97
C PHE A 109 -8.23 13.94 -5.70
N LEU A 110 -8.21 13.67 -7.02
CA LEU A 110 -7.04 13.93 -7.85
C LEU A 110 -7.00 15.41 -8.22
N SER A 111 -6.09 16.16 -7.60
CA SER A 111 -5.75 17.54 -8.02
C SER A 111 -4.29 17.69 -8.47
N LEU A 112 -3.55 16.57 -8.53
CA LEU A 112 -2.11 16.57 -8.76
C LEU A 112 -1.77 16.18 -10.20
N SER A 113 -0.65 16.72 -10.69
CA SER A 113 -0.06 16.35 -11.98
C SER A 113 0.32 14.87 -11.96
N ILE A 114 -0.38 14.07 -12.74
CA ILE A 114 -0.12 12.63 -12.90
C ILE A 114 1.34 12.34 -13.26
N ASP A 115 2.01 13.22 -14.00
CA ASP A 115 3.43 13.13 -14.33
C ASP A 115 4.35 12.91 -13.11
N ASN A 116 4.10 13.64 -12.01
CA ASN A 116 4.93 13.54 -10.81
C ASN A 116 4.70 12.22 -10.06
N PHE A 117 3.45 11.77 -10.02
CA PHE A 117 3.11 10.45 -9.49
C PHE A 117 3.76 9.34 -10.34
N TRP A 118 3.73 9.49 -11.65
CA TRP A 118 4.22 8.46 -12.54
C TRP A 118 5.74 8.32 -12.55
N HIS A 119 6.45 9.42 -12.33
CA HIS A 119 7.89 9.35 -12.04
C HIS A 119 8.24 8.53 -10.79
N THR A 120 7.37 8.47 -9.79
CA THR A 120 7.63 7.71 -8.56
C THR A 120 7.16 6.26 -8.64
N ALA A 121 6.21 5.93 -9.53
CA ALA A 121 5.54 4.64 -9.60
C ALA A 121 5.81 3.83 -10.89
N GLN A 122 6.91 4.10 -11.62
CA GLN A 122 7.26 3.50 -12.92
C GLN A 122 7.26 1.95 -13.00
N ASN A 123 7.40 1.24 -11.88
CA ASN A 123 7.42 -0.22 -11.85
C ASN A 123 6.08 -0.84 -11.45
N VAL A 124 5.08 0.00 -11.12
CA VAL A 124 3.73 -0.45 -10.82
C VAL A 124 3.10 -0.97 -12.11
N LYS A 125 2.57 -2.20 -12.02
CA LYS A 125 1.88 -2.90 -13.11
C LYS A 125 0.40 -3.12 -12.83
N THR A 126 0.02 -3.08 -11.56
CA THR A 126 -1.37 -3.16 -11.12
C THR A 126 -1.68 -1.95 -10.26
N LEU A 127 -2.70 -1.18 -10.65
CA LEU A 127 -3.14 0.00 -9.94
C LEU A 127 -4.60 -0.20 -9.48
N GLU A 128 -4.79 -0.29 -8.18
CA GLU A 128 -6.11 -0.37 -7.53
C GLU A 128 -6.50 1.03 -7.04
N ILE A 129 -7.61 1.59 -7.48
CA ILE A 129 -8.00 2.96 -7.13
C ILE A 129 -9.45 3.01 -6.71
N SER A 130 -9.70 3.60 -5.54
CA SER A 130 -11.03 4.07 -5.19
C SER A 130 -11.26 5.45 -5.81
N ILE A 131 -12.28 5.59 -6.65
CA ILE A 131 -12.64 6.82 -7.34
C ILE A 131 -14.10 7.14 -7.07
N ASN A 132 -14.47 8.42 -7.10
CA ASN A 132 -15.84 8.87 -6.87
C ASN A 132 -16.57 9.28 -8.15
N SER A 133 -15.93 9.19 -9.32
CA SER A 133 -16.52 9.58 -10.60
C SER A 133 -15.93 8.78 -11.76
N LYS A 134 -16.79 8.42 -12.72
CA LYS A 134 -16.39 7.75 -13.97
C LYS A 134 -15.46 8.60 -14.85
N ASP A 135 -15.61 9.93 -14.86
CA ASP A 135 -14.76 10.80 -15.68
C ASP A 135 -13.30 10.75 -15.20
N MET A 136 -13.09 10.70 -13.88
CA MET A 136 -11.77 10.51 -13.29
C MET A 136 -11.16 9.16 -13.65
N MET A 137 -11.97 8.11 -13.80
CA MET A 137 -11.50 6.80 -14.27
C MET A 137 -10.87 6.91 -15.65
N LEU A 138 -11.57 7.55 -16.58
CA LEU A 138 -11.14 7.69 -17.97
C LEU A 138 -9.86 8.54 -18.05
N ASP A 139 -9.83 9.66 -17.32
CA ASP A 139 -8.64 10.51 -17.24
C ASP A 139 -7.42 9.76 -16.72
N ILE A 140 -7.59 8.87 -15.73
CA ILE A 140 -6.51 8.02 -15.19
C ILE A 140 -6.06 7.03 -16.26
N VAL A 141 -6.97 6.26 -16.85
CA VAL A 141 -6.61 5.23 -17.83
C VAL A 141 -5.88 5.83 -19.03
N ASP A 142 -6.34 6.97 -19.54
CA ASP A 142 -5.72 7.66 -20.69
C ASP A 142 -4.31 8.21 -20.39
N GLN A 143 -3.97 8.39 -19.11
CA GLN A 143 -2.67 8.95 -18.70
C GLN A 143 -1.63 7.88 -18.33
N PHE A 144 -2.01 6.60 -18.28
CA PHE A 144 -1.20 5.53 -17.72
C PHE A 144 -1.05 4.36 -18.71
N ASP A 145 -0.29 4.57 -19.78
CA ASP A 145 -0.03 3.57 -20.83
C ASP A 145 0.75 2.31 -20.37
N ASP A 146 1.50 2.41 -19.28
CA ASP A 146 2.43 1.37 -18.80
C ASP A 146 1.86 0.45 -17.70
N ILE A 147 0.62 0.72 -17.26
CA ILE A 147 -0.11 -0.13 -16.32
C ILE A 147 -0.72 -1.31 -17.09
N ASP A 148 -0.43 -2.53 -16.61
CA ASP A 148 -0.98 -3.74 -17.22
C ASP A 148 -2.41 -4.02 -16.73
N ASN A 149 -2.75 -3.63 -15.49
CA ASN A 149 -4.04 -3.90 -14.88
C ASN A 149 -4.52 -2.71 -14.04
N PHE A 150 -5.75 -2.25 -14.27
CA PHE A 150 -6.44 -1.35 -13.35
C PHE A 150 -7.57 -2.09 -12.64
N LEU A 151 -7.77 -1.76 -11.37
CA LEU A 151 -8.94 -2.18 -10.62
C LEU A 151 -9.55 -0.93 -10.01
N PHE A 152 -10.76 -0.59 -10.43
CA PHE A 152 -11.48 0.57 -9.91
C PHE A 152 -12.56 0.12 -8.93
N SER A 153 -12.66 0.82 -7.80
CA SER A 153 -13.85 0.81 -6.95
C SER A 153 -14.50 2.19 -7.03
N CYS A 154 -15.79 2.25 -7.37
CA CYS A 154 -16.55 3.50 -7.34
C CYS A 154 -17.92 3.25 -6.73
N ASP A 155 -18.33 4.17 -5.85
CA ASP A 155 -19.64 4.14 -5.21
C ASP A 155 -20.79 4.47 -6.19
N GLU A 156 -20.48 5.11 -7.32
CA GLU A 156 -21.47 5.40 -8.38
C GLU A 156 -21.73 4.20 -9.31
N PHE A 157 -20.87 3.17 -9.30
CA PHE A 157 -21.06 1.99 -10.12
C PHE A 157 -22.10 1.06 -9.49
N SER A 158 -23.08 0.65 -10.27
CA SER A 158 -23.95 -0.46 -9.90
C SER A 158 -23.15 -1.78 -9.87
N GLU A 159 -23.57 -2.78 -9.09
CA GLU A 159 -22.85 -4.08 -8.97
C GLU A 159 -22.59 -4.76 -10.33
N ASP A 160 -23.39 -4.45 -11.35
CA ASP A 160 -23.26 -4.97 -12.72
C ASP A 160 -22.15 -4.26 -13.54
N GLU A 161 -21.73 -3.04 -13.17
CA GLU A 161 -20.68 -2.27 -13.86
C GLU A 161 -19.27 -2.59 -13.33
N TYR A 162 -19.17 -3.23 -12.16
CA TYR A 162 -17.91 -3.64 -11.53
C TYR A 162 -17.11 -4.67 -12.35
N LEU A 163 -17.75 -5.39 -13.28
CA LEU A 163 -17.22 -6.63 -13.86
C LEU A 163 -16.39 -6.46 -15.15
N GLU A 164 -16.43 -5.31 -15.83
CA GLU A 164 -15.86 -5.16 -17.19
C GLU A 164 -14.90 -3.98 -17.35
N VAL A 165 -14.03 -3.72 -16.37
CA VAL A 165 -12.81 -2.93 -16.62
C VAL A 165 -11.58 -3.82 -16.44
N PHE A 166 -11.60 -5.00 -17.07
CA PHE A 166 -10.36 -5.68 -17.47
C PHE A 166 -9.88 -4.98 -18.74
N ILE A 167 -8.83 -4.17 -18.62
CA ILE A 167 -8.26 -3.44 -19.74
C ILE A 167 -7.51 -4.42 -20.64
N ASP A 168 -8.23 -5.03 -21.57
CA ASP A 168 -7.72 -5.19 -22.93
C ASP A 168 -8.16 -3.94 -23.69
N LYS A 169 -7.36 -2.87 -23.55
CA LYS A 169 -7.44 -1.56 -24.24
C LYS A 169 -8.85 -1.15 -24.67
N LEU A 170 -9.46 -0.27 -23.87
CA LEU A 170 -10.71 0.44 -24.16
C LEU A 170 -10.75 0.96 -25.61
N HIS A 171 -11.30 0.17 -26.52
CA HIS A 171 -11.78 0.65 -27.82
C HIS A 171 -13.25 1.00 -27.64
N PHE A 172 -13.52 2.23 -27.20
CA PHE A 172 -14.85 2.82 -27.38
C PHE A 172 -14.98 3.19 -28.87
N HIS A 173 -15.88 2.49 -29.57
CA HIS A 173 -16.32 2.84 -30.92
C HIS A 173 -17.40 3.92 -30.90
#